data_AF-A0A8T6WGR6-F1
#
_entry.id   AF-A0A8T6WGR6-F1
#
_cell.length_a   1.000
_cell.length_b   1.000
_cell.length_c   1.000
_cell.angle_alpha   90.00
_cell.angle_beta   90.00
_cell.angle_gamma   90.00
#
_symmetry.space_group_name_H-M   'P 1'
#
loop_
_entity.id
_entity.type
_entity.pdbx_description
1 polymer ?
#
loop_
_entity_poly.entity_id
_entity_poly.type
_entity_poly.pdbx_seq_one_letter_code
_entity_poly.pdbx_strand_id
1 'polypeptide(L)' 'MGFRKTVSMIIGVIQGAVGASTLIFAYFFYYNLFGLQTLLDLQQSGALYLFLLLIFGLFSIFSGIALVQEWLESR' A
#
# COMPACT_ATOMS: atom_id res chain seq x y z
N MET A 1 -12.75 13.02 22.04
CA MET A 1 -12.59 12.29 20.76
C MET A 1 -13.32 10.97 20.87
N GLY A 2 -14.17 10.60 19.91
CA GLY A 2 -14.90 9.32 19.97
C GLY A 2 -14.00 8.15 19.56
N PHE A 3 -14.14 6.99 20.22
CA PHE A 3 -13.37 5.76 19.94
C PHE A 3 -13.32 5.42 18.44
N ARG A 4 -14.44 5.55 17.73
CA ARG A 4 -14.53 5.32 16.28
C ARG A 4 -13.59 6.21 15.45
N LYS A 5 -13.39 7.47 15.85
CA LYS A 5 -12.52 8.43 15.15
C LYS A 5 -11.06 8.06 15.31
N THR A 6 -10.64 7.69 16.52
CA THR A 6 -9.27 7.23 16.80
C THR A 6 -8.95 5.95 16.02
N VAL A 7 -9.90 5.01 15.94
CA VAL A 7 -9.72 3.79 15.15
C VAL A 7 -9.61 4.10 13.65
N SER A 8 -10.44 5.01 13.12
CA SER A 8 -10.35 5.44 11.70
C SER A 8 -8.96 6.00 11.36
N MET A 9 -8.42 6.87 12.21
CA MET A 9 -7.08 7.43 12.03
C MET A 9 -5.98 6.36 12.04
N ILE A 10 -6.04 5.41 12.98
CA ILE A 10 -5.08 4.30 13.04
C ILE A 10 -5.15 3.46 11.76
N ILE A 11 -6.35 3.11 11.30
CA ILE A 11 -6.54 2.37 10.05
C ILE A 11 -5.98 3.15 8.87
N GLY A 12 -6.22 4.46 8.83
CA GLY A 12 -5.72 5.33 7.77
C GLY A 12 -4.19 5.34 7.68
N VAL A 13 -3.51 5.46 8.82
CA VAL A 13 -2.05 5.39 8.91
C VAL A 13 -1.53 4.03 8.47
N ILE A 14 -2.16 2.93 8.91
CA ILE A 14 -1.77 1.57 8.51
C ILE A 14 -1.94 1.38 7.00
N GLN A 15 -3.06 1.82 6.42
CA GLN A 15 -3.28 1.74 4.98
C GLN A 15 -2.25 2.54 4.19
N GLY A 16 -1.92 3.75 4.64
CA GLY A 16 -0.83 4.54 4.03
C GLY A 16 0.51 3.80 4.05
N ALA A 17 0.88 3.22 5.19
CA ALA A 17 2.11 2.44 5.34
C ALA A 17 2.11 1.18 4.46
N VAL A 18 1.01 0.44 4.42
CA VAL A 18 0.85 -0.76 3.59
C VAL A 18 0.95 -0.41 2.11
N GLY A 19 0.25 0.62 1.66
CA GLY A 19 0.31 1.04 0.27
C GLY A 19 1.71 1.51 -0.14
N ALA A 20 2.40 2.28 0.71
CA ALA A 20 3.79 2.67 0.45
C ALA A 20 4.72 1.46 0.39
N SER A 21 4.60 0.52 1.32
CA SER A 21 5.41 -0.72 1.32
C SER A 21 5.15 -1.59 0.09
N THR A 22 3.90 -1.63 -0.39
CA THR A 22 3.51 -2.32 -1.62
C THR A 22 4.21 -1.72 -2.84
N LEU A 23 4.28 -0.39 -2.94
CA LEU A 23 4.96 0.29 -4.03
C LEU A 23 6.48 0.07 -3.98
N ILE A 24 7.09 0.09 -2.79
CA ILE A 24 8.51 -0.22 -2.61
C ILE A 24 8.79 -1.66 -3.04
N PHE A 25 7.94 -2.61 -2.65
CA PHE A 25 8.06 -4.01 -3.03
C PHE A 25 7.93 -4.18 -4.55
N ALA A 26 6.96 -3.52 -5.18
CA ALA A 26 6.80 -3.52 -6.64
C ALA A 26 8.05 -2.98 -7.35
N TYR A 27 8.66 -1.91 -6.83
CA TYR A 27 9.91 -1.38 -7.35
C TYR A 27 11.04 -2.42 -7.25
N PHE A 28 11.20 -3.08 -6.09
CA PHE A 28 12.22 -4.12 -5.92
C PHE A 28 11.99 -5.30 -6.86
N PHE A 29 10.74 -5.72 -7.02
CA PHE A 29 10.37 -6.81 -7.92
C PHE A 29 10.65 -6.44 -9.39
N TYR A 30 10.31 -5.23 -9.83
CA TYR A 30 10.56 -4.77 -11.21
C TYR A 30 12.04 -4.77 -11.57
N TYR A 31 12.90 -4.27 -10.68
CA TYR A 31 14.36 -4.25 -10.89
C TYR A 31 15.04 -5.58 -10.54
N ASN A 32 14.27 -6.63 -10.20
CA ASN A 32 14.77 -7.92 -9.74
C ASN A 32 15.82 -7.78 -8.61
N LEU A 33 15.63 -6.81 -7.72
CA LEU A 33 16.52 -6.62 -6.58
C LEU A 33 16.46 -7.85 -5.69
N PHE A 34 17.60 -8.27 -5.16
CA PHE A 34 17.74 -9.49 -4.36
C PHE A 34 17.32 -10.79 -5.09
N GLY A 35 17.17 -10.76 -6.42
CA GLY A 35 16.70 -11.92 -7.19
C GLY A 35 15.23 -12.27 -6.94
N LEU A 36 14.40 -11.30 -6.55
CA LEU A 36 12.99 -11.52 -6.20
C LEU A 36 12.17 -12.22 -7.29
N GLN A 37 12.43 -11.95 -8.57
CA GLN A 37 11.69 -12.61 -9.66
C GLN A 37 12.00 -14.10 -9.74
N THR A 38 13.26 -14.47 -9.45
CA THR A 38 13.72 -15.86 -9.41
C THR A 38 13.25 -16.55 -8.12
N LEU A 39 13.30 -15.85 -6.99
CA LEU A 39 12.89 -16.39 -5.69
C LEU A 39 11.39 -16.69 -5.63
N LEU A 40 10.59 -15.92 -6.36
CA LEU A 40 9.14 -16.09 -6.42
C LEU A 40 8.68 -16.92 -7.62
N ASP A 41 9.58 -17.31 -8.53
CA ASP A 41 9.27 -18.01 -9.78
C ASP A 41 8.23 -17.29 -10.66
N LEU A 42 8.28 -15.95 -10.66
CA LEU A 42 7.27 -15.08 -11.29
C LEU A 42 7.79 -14.39 -12.57
N GLN A 43 8.77 -14.96 -13.26
CA GLN A 43 9.41 -14.33 -14.42
C GLN A 43 8.43 -14.01 -15.57
N GLN A 44 7.42 -14.85 -15.80
CA GLN A 44 6.45 -14.63 -16.90
C GLN A 44 5.19 -13.85 -16.49
N SER A 45 4.76 -13.97 -15.23
CA SER A 45 3.55 -13.30 -14.72
C SER A 45 3.85 -11.95 -14.05
N GLY A 46 5.12 -11.56 -13.94
CA GLY A 46 5.56 -10.39 -13.18
C GLY A 46 4.87 -9.08 -13.54
N ALA A 47 4.50 -8.87 -14.80
CA ALA A 47 3.79 -7.68 -15.24
C ALA A 47 2.39 -7.53 -14.60
N LEU A 48 1.63 -8.62 -14.50
CA LEU A 48 0.30 -8.62 -13.86
C LEU A 48 0.43 -8.39 -12.35
N TYR A 49 1.41 -9.02 -11.71
CA TYR A 49 1.68 -8.80 -10.28
C TYR A 49 2.04 -7.35 -10.00
N LEU A 50 2.91 -6.75 -10.81
CA LEU A 50 3.27 -5.33 -10.69
C LEU A 50 2.07 -4.41 -10.87
N PHE A 51 1.22 -4.71 -11.85
CA PHE A 51 0.00 -3.93 -12.09
C PHE A 51 -0.96 -4.00 -10.89
N LEU A 52 -1.19 -5.19 -10.35
CA LEU A 52 -2.03 -5.38 -9.16
C LEU A 52 -1.44 -4.67 -7.94
N LEU A 53 -0.14 -4.84 -7.67
CA LEU A 53 0.54 -4.17 -6.56
C LEU A 53 0.44 -2.64 -6.69
N LEU A 54 0.61 -2.10 -7.90
CA LEU A 54 0.49 -0.67 -8.15
C LEU A 54 -0.93 -0.18 -7.86
N ILE A 55 -1.96 -0.84 -8.42
CA ILE A 55 -3.35 -0.46 -8.20
C ILE A 55 -3.71 -0.55 -6.72
N PHE A 56 -3.53 -1.71 -6.10
CA PHE A 56 -3.91 -1.90 -4.70
C PHE A 56 -3.09 -1.00 -3.76
N GLY A 57 -1.81 -0.77 -4.04
CA GLY A 57 -0.95 0.13 -3.29
C GLY A 57 -1.44 1.58 -3.34
N LEU A 58 -1.77 2.08 -4.53
CA LEU A 58 -2.33 3.42 -4.71
C LEU A 58 -3.70 3.58 -4.04
N PHE A 59 -4.61 2.62 -4.25
CA PHE A 59 -5.92 2.62 -3.57
C PHE A 59 -5.78 2.62 -2.05
N SER A 60 -4.82 1.85 -1.52
CA SER A 60 -4.53 1.80 -0.08
C SER A 60 -4.03 3.15 0.44
N ILE A 61 -3.11 3.82 -0.28
CA ILE A 61 -2.64 5.17 0.09
C ILE A 61 -3.80 6.18 0.06
N PHE A 62 -4.60 6.21 -1.01
CA PHE A 62 -5.71 7.16 -1.10
C PHE A 62 -6.76 6.94 -0.01
N SER A 63 -7.12 5.69 0.25
CA SER A 63 -8.00 5.34 1.37
C SER A 63 -7.41 5.77 2.71
N GLY A 64 -6.11 5.55 2.90
CA GLY A 64 -5.41 5.94 4.12
C GLY A 64 -5.43 7.45 4.36
N ILE A 65 -5.14 8.23 3.31
CA ILE A 65 -5.20 9.70 3.35
C ILE A 65 -6.61 10.18 3.67
N ALA A 66 -7.64 9.61 3.02
CA ALA A 66 -9.03 10.00 3.24
C ALA A 66 -9.46 9.80 4.72
N LEU A 67 -9.09 8.67 5.33
CA LEU A 67 -9.40 8.39 6.75
C LEU A 67 -8.67 9.34 7.71
N VAL A 68 -7.43 9.70 7.40
CA VAL A 68 -6.65 10.66 8.19
C VAL A 68 -7.25 12.08 8.05
N GLN A 69 -7.68 12.47 6.86
CA GLN A 69 -8.34 13.75 6.61
C GLN A 69 -9.68 13.85 7.34
N GLU A 70 -10.53 12.82 7.28
CA GLU A 70 -11.79 12.77 8.02
C GLU A 70 -11.54 12.96 9.52
N TRP A 71 -10.49 12.35 10.08
CA TRP A 71 -10.12 12.55 11.47
C TRP A 71 -9.71 14.00 11.76
N LEU A 72 -8.86 14.59 10.90
CA LEU A 72 -8.35 15.97 11.04
C LEU A 72 -9.48 17.01 10.98
N GLU A 73 -10.40 16.89 10.04
CA GLU A 73 -11.55 17.79 9.88
C GLU A 73 -12.53 17.70 11.04
N SER A 74 -12.57 16.56 11.72
CA SER A 74 -13.51 16.29 12.80
C SER A 74 -13.01 16.69 14.20
N ARG A 75 -11.83 17.33 14.27
CA ARG A 75 -11.15 17.80 15.49
C ARG A 75 -11.45 19.27 15.75
#